data_AF-A0A3C2AT30-F1
#
_entry.id   AF-A0A3C2AT30-F1
#
_cell.length_a   1.000
_cell.length_b   1.000
_cell.length_c   1.000
_cell.angle_alpha   90.00
_cell.angle_beta   90.00
_cell.angle_gamma   90.00
#
_symmetry.space_group_name_H-M   'P 1'
#
loop_
_entity.id
_entity.type
_entity.pdbx_description
1 polymer ?
#
loop_
_entity_poly.entity_id
_entity_poly.type
_entity_poly.pdbx_seq_one_letter_code
_entity_poly.pdbx_strand_id
1 'polypeptide(L)'
;MSNSKKLVFIHIPKTAGTSLRLLLESNYREDERIGIYSHENLDQRLAEALADTKIKCIYGHFPLRPLIIESDAIVITLLREPIARSMSHYNHYSKRMNEKHEKLMKGIETPEEFTKLVQSNNRQTAFLSGYLNQQEFLMDHTVLEKALKNFDRLDAVGFTEHYTASIAYFGE
;
A
#
# COMPACT_ATOMS: atom_id res chain seq x y z
N MET A 1 -27.12 -8.73 -14.63
CA MET A 1 -26.39 -7.51 -14.22
C MET A 1 -24.93 -7.87 -14.26
N SER A 2 -24.11 -7.18 -15.07
CA SER A 2 -22.65 -7.41 -15.04
C SER A 2 -22.18 -7.04 -13.65
N ASN A 3 -21.79 -8.02 -12.84
CA ASN A 3 -21.24 -7.76 -11.52
C ASN A 3 -19.82 -7.22 -11.77
N SER A 4 -19.68 -5.90 -11.86
CA SER A 4 -18.37 -5.27 -12.00
C SER A 4 -17.50 -5.74 -10.84
N LYS A 5 -16.33 -6.30 -11.14
CA LYS A 5 -15.38 -6.77 -10.12
C LYS A 5 -15.05 -5.64 -9.15
N LYS A 6 -14.82 -5.99 -7.88
CA LYS A 6 -14.33 -5.07 -6.86
C LYS A 6 -12.92 -4.59 -7.21
N LEU A 7 -12.59 -3.36 -6.84
CA LEU A 7 -11.24 -2.82 -6.93
C LEU A 7 -10.57 -2.84 -5.55
N VAL A 8 -9.36 -3.36 -5.46
CA VAL A 8 -8.49 -3.32 -4.28
C VAL A 8 -7.25 -2.51 -4.61
N PHE A 9 -7.07 -1.36 -3.96
CA PHE A 9 -5.86 -0.56 -4.08
C PHE A 9 -4.94 -0.76 -2.87
N ILE A 10 -3.84 -1.48 -3.10
CA ILE A 10 -2.74 -1.63 -2.14
C ILE A 10 -1.97 -0.31 -2.08
N HIS A 11 -2.33 0.56 -1.14
CA HIS A 11 -1.70 1.87 -0.99
C HIS A 11 -0.38 1.75 -0.22
N ILE A 12 0.71 1.67 -0.97
CA ILE A 12 2.06 1.72 -0.39
C ILE A 12 2.40 3.18 -0.02
N PRO A 13 2.88 3.47 1.20
CA PRO A 13 3.18 4.83 1.59
C PRO A 13 4.20 5.51 0.66
N LYS A 14 3.90 6.77 0.32
CA LYS A 14 4.76 7.70 -0.44
C LYS A 14 4.90 7.41 -1.95
N THR A 15 3.91 6.73 -2.53
CA THR A 15 3.82 6.42 -3.97
C THR A 15 2.66 7.17 -4.68
N ALA A 16 2.40 8.42 -4.27
CA ALA A 16 1.25 9.22 -4.73
C ALA A 16 -0.14 8.59 -4.46
N GLY A 17 -0.22 7.57 -3.61
CA GLY A 17 -1.49 6.90 -3.30
C GLY A 17 -2.53 7.77 -2.59
N THR A 18 -2.15 8.89 -1.94
CA THR A 18 -3.15 9.87 -1.46
C THR A 18 -3.95 10.49 -2.60
N SER A 19 -3.29 10.83 -3.71
CA SER A 19 -3.96 11.39 -4.89
C SER A 19 -4.88 10.36 -5.54
N LEU A 20 -4.40 9.12 -5.73
CA LEU A 20 -5.23 8.04 -6.27
C LEU A 20 -6.42 7.72 -5.34
N ARG A 21 -6.20 7.69 -4.02
CA ARG A 21 -7.31 7.52 -3.06
C ARG A 21 -8.38 8.60 -3.22
N LEU A 22 -8.00 9.87 -3.34
CA LEU A 22 -8.96 10.96 -3.51
C LEU A 22 -9.76 10.81 -4.82
N LEU A 23 -9.09 10.37 -5.89
CA LEU A 23 -9.74 10.04 -7.15
C LEU A 23 -10.73 8.87 -6.99
N LEU A 24 -10.37 7.81 -6.26
CA LEU A 24 -11.28 6.71 -5.97
C LEU A 24 -12.47 7.18 -5.14
N GLU A 25 -12.23 8.00 -4.11
CA GLU A 25 -13.28 8.57 -3.26
C GLU A 25 -14.25 9.49 -4.02
N SER A 26 -13.81 10.12 -5.12
CA SER A 26 -14.69 10.91 -5.99
C SER A 26 -15.48 10.07 -7.00
N ASN A 27 -15.04 8.85 -7.32
CA ASN A 27 -15.68 7.96 -8.30
C ASN A 27 -16.58 6.88 -7.68
N TYR A 28 -16.35 6.50 -6.42
CA TYR A 28 -17.17 5.56 -5.68
C TYR A 28 -17.97 6.27 -4.60
N ARG A 29 -19.24 5.89 -4.41
CA ARG A 29 -20.05 6.41 -3.29
C ARG A 29 -19.48 6.00 -1.94
N GLU A 30 -19.84 6.74 -0.89
CA GLU A 30 -19.32 6.49 0.46
C GLU A 30 -19.71 5.12 1.00
N ASP A 31 -20.92 4.66 0.69
CA ASP A 31 -21.45 3.35 1.04
C ASP A 31 -20.94 2.19 0.15
N GLU A 32 -20.17 2.51 -0.89
CA GLU A 32 -19.60 1.54 -1.83
C GLU A 32 -18.08 1.40 -1.68
N ARG A 33 -17.46 2.08 -0.72
CA ARG A 33 -16.00 2.08 -0.54
C ARG A 33 -15.61 1.92 0.92
N ILE A 34 -14.43 1.35 1.14
CA ILE A 34 -13.88 1.20 2.50
C ILE A 34 -12.37 1.43 2.54
N GLY A 35 -11.95 2.27 3.49
CA GLY A 35 -10.55 2.52 3.82
C GLY A 35 -10.07 1.66 4.99
N ILE A 36 -9.01 0.87 4.81
CA ILE A 36 -8.43 0.01 5.86
C ILE A 36 -6.98 0.43 6.15
N TYR A 37 -6.77 1.15 7.26
CA TYR A 37 -5.45 1.67 7.65
C TYR A 37 -4.89 1.07 8.96
N SER A 38 -5.72 0.33 9.70
CA SER A 38 -5.29 -0.40 10.89
C SER A 38 -4.96 -1.84 10.52
N HIS A 39 -3.93 -2.40 11.17
CA HIS A 39 -3.60 -3.83 11.07
C HIS A 39 -4.37 -4.67 12.10
N GLU A 40 -5.11 -4.04 13.00
CA GLU A 40 -5.99 -4.73 13.95
C GLU A 40 -7.12 -5.46 13.19
N ASN A 41 -7.24 -6.77 13.44
CA ASN A 41 -8.21 -7.65 12.79
C ASN A 41 -8.20 -7.53 11.25
N LEU A 42 -7.03 -7.27 10.65
CA LEU A 42 -6.93 -6.94 9.23
C LEU A 42 -7.58 -7.99 8.32
N ASP A 43 -7.23 -9.27 8.51
CA ASP A 43 -7.72 -10.33 7.64
C ASP A 43 -9.25 -10.49 7.76
N GLN A 44 -9.81 -10.34 8.96
CA GLN A 44 -11.26 -10.32 9.17
C GLN A 44 -11.93 -9.15 8.42
N ARG A 45 -11.38 -7.94 8.56
CA ARG A 45 -11.91 -6.74 7.89
C ARG A 45 -11.82 -6.84 6.37
N LEU A 46 -10.74 -7.42 5.85
CA LEU A 46 -10.60 -7.69 4.41
C LEU A 46 -11.63 -8.71 3.95
N ALA A 47 -11.83 -9.80 4.69
CA ALA A 47 -12.83 -10.82 4.37
C ALA A 47 -14.25 -10.22 4.35
N GLU A 48 -14.62 -9.42 5.35
CA GLU A 48 -15.90 -8.72 5.42
C GLU A 48 -16.10 -7.77 4.23
N ALA A 49 -15.09 -6.95 3.90
CA ALA A 49 -15.16 -6.03 2.77
C ALA A 49 -15.24 -6.75 1.41
N LEU A 50 -14.54 -7.87 1.26
CA LEU A 50 -14.60 -8.71 0.06
C LEU A 50 -15.96 -9.40 -0.07
N ALA A 51 -16.58 -9.83 1.03
CA ALA A 51 -17.89 -10.50 1.02
C ALA A 51 -19.08 -9.53 0.86
N ASP A 52 -18.96 -8.28 1.31
CA ASP A 52 -20.07 -7.30 1.25
C ASP A 52 -20.38 -6.86 -0.19
N THR A 53 -21.54 -7.23 -0.72
CA THR A 53 -21.93 -6.92 -2.11
C THR A 53 -22.12 -5.43 -2.41
N LYS A 54 -22.26 -4.57 -1.40
CA LYS A 54 -22.32 -3.11 -1.58
C LYS A 54 -20.95 -2.51 -1.84
N ILE A 55 -19.90 -3.08 -1.25
CA ILE A 55 -18.54 -2.57 -1.37
C ILE A 55 -17.98 -2.90 -2.76
N LYS A 56 -17.57 -1.86 -3.48
CA LYS A 56 -16.95 -1.93 -4.81
C LYS A 56 -15.47 -1.52 -4.80
N CYS A 57 -15.03 -0.74 -3.81
CA CYS A 57 -13.65 -0.26 -3.72
C CYS A 57 -13.08 -0.42 -2.31
N ILE A 58 -11.93 -1.08 -2.20
CA ILE A 58 -11.18 -1.29 -0.95
C ILE A 58 -9.81 -0.65 -1.13
N TYR A 59 -9.36 0.18 -0.20
CA TYR A 59 -8.02 0.76 -0.26
C TYR A 59 -7.41 0.93 1.12
N GLY A 60 -6.08 0.96 1.20
CA GLY A 60 -5.45 1.12 2.50
C GLY A 60 -3.98 0.73 2.58
N HIS A 61 -3.41 0.93 3.78
CA HIS A 61 -2.02 0.61 4.07
C HIS A 61 -1.88 -0.83 4.60
N PHE A 62 -2.32 -1.80 3.81
CA PHE A 62 -2.16 -3.23 4.11
C PHE A 62 -1.29 -3.91 3.04
N PRO A 63 -0.51 -4.93 3.41
CA PRO A 63 0.26 -5.71 2.44
C PRO A 63 -0.67 -6.60 1.60
N LEU A 64 -0.13 -7.21 0.55
CA LEU A 64 -0.90 -8.15 -0.28
C LEU A 64 -1.14 -9.45 0.50
N ARG A 65 -2.31 -9.55 1.14
CA ARG A 65 -2.72 -10.68 1.98
C ARG A 65 -3.24 -11.86 1.15
N PRO A 66 -3.15 -13.12 1.64
CA PRO A 66 -3.69 -14.29 0.95
C PRO A 66 -5.15 -14.14 0.49
N LEU A 67 -6.01 -13.56 1.34
CA LEU A 67 -7.42 -13.29 1.00
C LEU A 67 -7.59 -12.41 -0.24
N ILE A 68 -6.70 -11.45 -0.45
CA ILE A 68 -6.72 -10.59 -1.65
C ILE A 68 -6.21 -11.38 -2.86
N ILE A 69 -5.15 -12.19 -2.65
CA ILE A 69 -4.59 -13.05 -3.69
C ILE A 69 -5.63 -14.04 -4.22
N GLU A 70 -6.42 -14.63 -3.34
CA GLU A 70 -7.44 -15.62 -3.66
C GLU A 70 -8.75 -15.00 -4.18
N SER A 71 -8.95 -13.69 -4.00
CA SER A 71 -10.15 -12.99 -4.45
C SER A 71 -10.21 -12.80 -5.97
N ASP A 72 -11.41 -12.56 -6.50
CA ASP A 72 -11.64 -12.20 -7.90
C ASP A 72 -11.56 -10.69 -8.18
N ALA A 73 -11.20 -9.90 -7.17
CA ALA A 73 -11.07 -8.45 -7.26
C ALA A 73 -9.93 -8.04 -8.20
N ILE A 74 -10.06 -6.86 -8.81
CA ILE A 74 -8.98 -6.19 -9.54
C ILE A 74 -8.05 -5.57 -8.49
N VAL A 75 -6.79 -5.96 -8.47
CA VAL A 75 -5.80 -5.52 -7.49
C VAL A 75 -4.79 -4.61 -8.16
N ILE A 76 -4.73 -3.37 -7.69
CA ILE A 76 -3.80 -2.36 -8.22
C ILE A 76 -2.87 -1.81 -7.15
N THR A 77 -1.73 -1.29 -7.58
CA THR A 77 -0.84 -0.52 -6.71
C THR A 77 -0.08 0.55 -7.49
N LEU A 78 0.52 1.49 -6.75
CA LEU A 78 1.47 2.46 -7.28
C LEU A 78 2.83 2.20 -6.64
N LEU A 79 3.84 2.09 -7.49
CA LEU A 79 5.24 2.05 -7.11
C LEU A 79 5.90 3.41 -7.34
N ARG A 80 7.14 3.51 -6.86
CA ARG A 80 7.99 4.69 -7.00
C ARG A 80 9.44 4.25 -7.01
N GLU A 81 10.31 5.03 -7.66
CA GLU A 81 11.76 4.86 -7.54
C GLU A 81 12.15 4.75 -6.04
N PRO A 82 12.83 3.67 -5.63
CA PRO A 82 13.04 3.34 -4.22
C PRO A 82 13.70 4.44 -3.39
N ILE A 83 14.71 5.14 -3.94
CA ILE A 83 15.43 6.19 -3.24
C ILE A 83 14.52 7.41 -3.05
N ALA A 84 13.86 7.88 -4.11
CA ALA A 84 12.92 9.00 -4.08
C ALA A 84 11.75 8.74 -3.10
N ARG A 85 11.26 7.50 -3.03
CA ARG A 85 10.24 7.10 -2.05
C ARG A 85 10.76 7.20 -0.62
N SER A 86 11.96 6.69 -0.34
CA SER A 86 12.57 6.74 0.98
C SER A 86 12.87 8.17 1.42
N MET A 87 13.38 9.01 0.53
CA MET A 87 13.56 10.45 0.76
C MET A 87 12.23 11.16 1.05
N SER A 88 11.16 10.81 0.34
CA SER A 88 9.82 11.36 0.60
C SER A 88 9.29 10.93 1.97
N HIS A 89 9.62 9.72 2.43
CA HIS A 89 9.23 9.20 3.74
C HIS A 89 10.00 9.91 4.86
N TYR A 90 11.32 10.02 4.75
CA TYR A 90 12.15 10.81 5.67
C TYR A 90 11.59 12.23 5.81
N ASN A 91 11.43 12.94 4.70
CA ASN A 91 10.90 14.30 4.70
C ASN A 91 9.50 14.42 5.32
N HIS A 92 8.67 13.39 5.19
CA HIS A 92 7.34 13.38 5.81
C HIS A 92 7.42 13.29 7.34
N TYR A 93 8.31 12.45 7.87
CA TYR A 93 8.50 12.33 9.32
C TYR A 93 9.17 13.59 9.90
N SER A 94 10.19 14.14 9.22
CA SER A 94 10.88 15.34 9.69
C SER A 94 10.00 16.60 9.69
N LYS A 95 9.08 16.74 8.72
CA LYS A 95 8.24 17.96 8.59
C LYS A 95 6.91 17.90 9.34
N ARG A 96 6.41 16.71 9.68
CA ARG A 96 5.13 16.53 10.37
C ARG A 96 5.35 15.81 11.68
N MET A 97 6.11 16.44 12.58
CA MET A 97 6.34 15.94 13.93
C MET A 97 5.02 15.92 14.69
N ASN A 98 4.51 14.72 14.92
CA ASN A 98 3.64 14.40 16.03
C ASN A 98 4.49 13.60 17.03
N GLU A 99 4.04 13.45 18.28
CA GLU A 99 4.81 12.78 19.33
C GLU A 99 5.39 11.41 18.91
N LYS A 100 4.65 10.66 18.08
CA LYS A 100 5.10 9.37 17.57
C LYS A 100 6.25 9.54 16.57
N HIS A 101 6.15 10.46 15.62
CA HIS A 101 7.22 10.76 14.68
C HIS A 101 8.45 11.33 15.38
N GLU A 102 8.26 12.18 16.40
CA GLU A 102 9.37 12.71 17.21
C GLU A 102 10.16 11.59 17.90
N LYS A 103 9.44 10.67 18.55
CA LYS A 103 10.06 9.50 19.19
C LYS A 103 10.80 8.61 18.18
N LEU A 104 10.20 8.39 17.00
CA LEU A 104 10.81 7.59 15.94
C LEU A 104 12.03 8.26 15.32
N MET A 105 12.02 9.58 15.16
CA MET A 105 13.12 10.34 14.54
C MET A 105 14.22 10.74 15.54
N LYS A 106 14.10 10.36 16.81
CA LYS A 106 15.12 10.67 17.83
C LYS A 106 16.47 10.06 17.43
N GLY A 107 17.48 10.92 17.23
CA GLY A 107 18.82 10.50 16.79
C GLY A 107 18.94 10.21 15.30
N ILE A 108 18.00 10.70 14.49
CA ILE A 108 18.02 10.64 13.02
C ILE A 108 17.98 12.07 12.50
N GLU A 109 19.12 12.57 12.08
CA GLU A 109 19.27 13.96 11.62
C GLU A 109 19.40 14.02 10.10
N THR A 110 19.90 12.97 9.48
CA THR A 110 20.15 12.91 8.03
C THR A 110 19.29 11.84 7.33
N PRO A 111 19.05 11.96 6.01
CA PRO A 111 18.38 10.92 5.24
C PRO A 111 19.09 9.56 5.28
N GLU A 112 20.42 9.53 5.33
CA GLU A 112 21.22 8.32 5.42
C GLU A 112 20.95 7.57 6.73
N GLU A 113 20.79 8.31 7.84
CA GLU A 113 20.43 7.74 9.14
C GLU A 113 19.00 7.21 9.21
N PHE A 114 18.13 7.59 8.26
CA PHE A 114 16.77 7.09 8.20
C PHE A 114 16.71 5.57 7.96
N THR A 115 17.78 4.99 7.44
CA THR A 115 17.97 3.53 7.29
C THR A 115 18.00 2.80 8.64
N LYS A 116 18.33 3.50 9.75
CA LYS A 116 18.25 2.95 11.12
C LYS A 116 16.81 2.59 11.51
N LEU A 117 15.81 3.23 10.90
CA LEU A 117 14.41 2.85 11.09
C LEU A 117 14.07 1.62 10.27
N VAL A 118 14.03 0.47 10.92
CA VAL A 118 13.59 -0.82 10.36
C VAL A 118 12.35 -0.71 9.46
N GLN A 119 11.34 0.05 9.88
CA GLN A 119 10.08 0.26 9.14
C GLN A 119 10.18 1.14 7.88
N SER A 120 11.30 1.83 7.68
CA SER A 120 11.55 2.66 6.50
C SER A 120 12.12 1.85 5.33
N ASN A 121 12.79 0.74 5.63
CA ASN A 121 13.55 -0.07 4.68
C ASN A 121 12.66 -1.00 3.85
N ASN A 122 12.98 -1.13 2.56
CA ASN A 122 12.35 -2.08 1.61
C ASN A 122 10.81 -2.11 1.64
N ARG A 123 10.19 -0.94 1.85
CA ARG A 123 8.74 -0.85 2.14
C ARG A 123 7.85 -1.41 1.01
N GLN A 124 8.26 -1.22 -0.25
CA GLN A 124 7.53 -1.76 -1.41
C GLN A 124 7.57 -3.30 -1.40
N THR A 125 8.76 -3.88 -1.21
CA THR A 125 8.94 -5.32 -1.04
C THR A 125 8.15 -5.86 0.16
N ALA A 126 8.15 -5.17 1.30
CA ALA A 126 7.41 -5.59 2.49
C ALA A 126 5.89 -5.68 2.24
N PHE A 127 5.32 -4.71 1.52
CA PHE A 127 3.91 -4.74 1.15
C PHE A 127 3.59 -5.89 0.19
N LEU A 128 4.44 -6.09 -0.83
CA LEU A 128 4.19 -7.10 -1.86
C LEU A 128 4.46 -8.53 -1.39
N SER A 129 5.39 -8.72 -0.44
CA SER A 129 5.66 -10.02 0.17
C SER A 129 4.60 -10.48 1.17
N GLY A 130 3.62 -9.63 1.52
CA GLY A 130 2.48 -10.00 2.36
C GLY A 130 2.71 -9.85 3.88
N TYR A 131 3.88 -9.36 4.30
CA TYR A 131 4.25 -9.26 5.72
C TYR A 131 3.51 -8.13 6.44
N LEU A 132 2.93 -8.47 7.60
CA LEU A 132 2.38 -7.49 8.54
C LEU A 132 3.44 -7.02 9.54
N ASN A 133 4.27 -7.96 9.99
CA ASN A 133 5.32 -7.71 10.95
C ASN A 133 6.64 -7.42 10.24
N GLN A 134 7.19 -6.23 10.47
CA GLN A 134 8.44 -5.80 9.87
C GLN A 134 9.64 -6.60 10.39
N GLN A 135 9.60 -7.12 11.62
CA GLN A 135 10.68 -7.94 12.18
C GLN A 135 10.77 -9.28 11.44
N GLU A 136 9.62 -9.93 11.22
CA GLU A 136 9.55 -11.16 10.42
C GLU A 136 10.04 -10.94 8.99
N PHE A 137 9.64 -9.81 8.37
CA PHE A 137 10.13 -9.40 7.06
C PHE A 137 11.67 -9.28 7.03
N LEU A 138 12.29 -8.71 8.06
CA LEU A 138 13.75 -8.55 8.08
C LEU A 138 14.50 -9.87 8.32
N MET A 139 13.87 -10.86 8.97
CA MET A 139 14.47 -12.16 9.25
C MET A 139 14.36 -13.13 8.06
N ASP A 140 13.43 -12.89 7.14
CA ASP A 140 13.23 -13.75 5.99
C ASP A 140 14.11 -13.34 4.80
N HIS A 141 15.06 -14.20 4.44
CA HIS A 141 15.94 -13.97 3.29
C HIS A 141 15.26 -14.20 1.93
N THR A 142 14.05 -14.75 1.91
CA THR A 142 13.25 -15.03 0.69
C THR A 142 12.23 -13.94 0.37
N VAL A 143 12.23 -12.82 1.09
CA VAL A 143 11.20 -11.76 0.93
C VAL A 143 11.10 -11.19 -0.46
N LEU A 144 12.22 -11.06 -1.18
CA LEU A 144 12.21 -10.57 -2.56
C LEU A 144 11.53 -11.58 -3.49
N GLU A 145 11.85 -12.87 -3.35
CA GLU A 145 11.24 -13.95 -4.14
C GLU A 145 9.73 -14.02 -3.88
N LYS A 146 9.31 -13.90 -2.60
CA LYS A 146 7.89 -13.83 -2.24
C LYS A 146 7.21 -12.61 -2.84
N ALA A 147 7.82 -11.43 -2.76
CA ALA A 147 7.26 -10.22 -3.34
C ALA A 147 7.13 -10.32 -4.87
N LEU A 148 8.11 -10.90 -5.56
CA LEU A 148 8.07 -11.14 -7.00
C LEU A 148 7.01 -12.19 -7.37
N LYS A 149 6.91 -13.29 -6.63
CA LYS A 149 5.86 -14.29 -6.84
C LYS A 149 4.46 -13.72 -6.66
N ASN A 150 4.30 -12.86 -5.66
CA ASN A 150 3.05 -12.17 -5.39
C ASN A 150 2.76 -11.05 -6.40
N PHE A 151 3.78 -10.56 -7.11
CA PHE A 151 3.63 -9.51 -8.11
C PHE A 151 2.69 -9.93 -9.24
N ASP A 152 2.72 -11.21 -9.63
CA ASP A 152 1.85 -11.79 -10.65
C ASP A 152 0.36 -11.68 -10.32
N ARG A 153 0.02 -11.44 -9.04
CA ARG A 153 -1.37 -11.19 -8.64
C ARG A 153 -1.86 -9.79 -9.01
N LEU A 154 -0.99 -8.81 -9.20
CA LEU A 154 -1.41 -7.44 -9.46
C LEU A 154 -2.00 -7.34 -10.88
N ASP A 155 -3.25 -6.93 -11.00
CA ASP A 155 -3.92 -6.73 -12.29
C ASP A 155 -3.36 -5.49 -13.02
N ALA A 156 -2.91 -4.48 -12.27
CA ALA A 156 -2.25 -3.31 -12.83
C ALA A 156 -1.28 -2.66 -11.83
N VAL A 157 -0.14 -2.16 -12.34
CA VAL A 157 0.87 -1.45 -11.56
C VAL A 157 1.21 -0.15 -12.23
N GLY A 158 1.10 0.95 -11.48
CA GLY A 158 1.50 2.27 -11.94
C GLY A 158 2.74 2.79 -11.24
N PHE A 159 3.30 3.88 -11.76
CA PHE A 159 4.50 4.52 -11.25
C PHE A 159 4.24 5.98 -10.92
N THR A 160 4.72 6.43 -9.77
CA THR A 160 4.57 7.82 -9.31
C THR A 160 5.17 8.81 -10.31
N GLU A 161 6.29 8.45 -10.93
CA GLU A 161 7.01 9.23 -11.94
C GLU A 161 6.20 9.44 -13.22
N HIS A 162 5.24 8.55 -13.48
CA HIS A 162 4.35 8.56 -14.64
C HIS A 162 2.89 8.57 -14.19
N TYR A 163 2.56 9.37 -13.19
CA TYR A 163 1.26 9.33 -12.52
C TYR A 163 0.08 9.47 -13.49
N THR A 164 0.07 10.47 -14.38
CA THR A 164 -1.02 10.66 -15.35
C THR A 164 -1.22 9.44 -16.25
N ALA A 165 -0.13 8.86 -16.77
CA ALA A 165 -0.19 7.65 -17.60
C ALA A 165 -0.67 6.44 -16.78
N SER A 166 -0.24 6.33 -15.53
CA SER A 166 -0.66 5.27 -14.62
C SER A 166 -2.16 5.31 -14.33
N ILE A 167 -2.71 6.51 -14.12
CA ILE A 167 -4.16 6.69 -13.91
C ILE A 167 -4.95 6.37 -15.19
N ALA A 168 -4.44 6.77 -16.36
CA ALA A 168 -5.07 6.44 -17.63
C ALA A 168 -5.11 4.91 -17.83
N TYR A 169 -3.99 4.22 -17.60
CA TYR A 169 -3.88 2.76 -17.69
C TYR A 169 -4.83 2.02 -16.73
N PHE A 170 -5.09 2.54 -15.53
CA PHE A 170 -6.06 1.92 -14.61
C PHE A 170 -7.52 2.07 -15.04
N GLY A 171 -7.81 2.97 -15.98
CA GLY A 171 -9.16 3.19 -16.51
C GLY A 171 -9.46 2.48 -17.83
N GLU A 172 -8.47 1.83 -18.43
CA GLU A 172 -8.62 0.97 -19.63
C GLU A 172 -9.22 -0.40 -19.27
#